data_AF-A0A9D2I5K4-F1
#
_entry.id   AF-A0A9D2I5K4-F1
#
_cell.length_a   1.000
_cell.length_b   1.000
_cell.length_c   1.000
_cell.angle_alpha   90.00
_cell.angle_beta   90.00
_cell.angle_gamma   90.00
#
_symmetry.space_group_name_H-M   'P 1'
#
loop_
_entity.id
_entity.type
_entity.pdbx_description
1 polymer ?
#
loop_
_entity_poly.entity_id
_entity_poly.type
_entity_poly.pdbx_seq_one_letter_code
_entity_poly.pdbx_strand_id
1 'polypeptide(L)'
;MTGNGFSNKFERKFGRYAIPNLSLYLVICYAVGYLIYRINPAFLGYLTLDPFEIFTHGQIWRLITWVIIPPDTSNIFFVLITLVFYYSIGTQLERVWGTYRYNVYLFSGMLFTILGSILLFLFCLISGATAIPMGTDTVYILNSGTAVYFGAFSTYYINMSIFLAYAATFPDMQVLLMFIIPIRVKWLGIIYAALLIYSALSGGIVTWVVIGSSLLNFIVFFFTSRNRIHMSPKQMRRRHEFRRQTRSSNHVTKHRCAVCGRTEEDDPTLEFRFCSKCYGNYEYCQYHLYTHVHVKPPHEVK
;
A
#
# COMPACT_ATOMS: atom_id res chain seq x y z
N MET A 1 15.61 -8.82 -16.38
CA MET A 1 16.24 -7.94 -15.38
C MET A 1 16.72 -6.70 -16.10
N THR A 2 15.88 -5.68 -16.24
CA THR A 2 16.28 -4.37 -16.79
C THR A 2 15.23 -3.36 -16.31
N GLY A 3 15.63 -2.47 -15.41
CA GLY A 3 14.76 -1.46 -14.84
C GLY A 3 15.56 -0.61 -13.87
N ASN A 4 15.89 0.61 -14.31
CA ASN A 4 16.69 1.66 -13.66
C ASN A 4 17.28 1.28 -12.29
N GLY A 5 18.61 1.11 -12.28
CA GLY A 5 19.37 0.62 -11.13
C GLY A 5 19.19 1.42 -9.84
N PHE A 6 18.67 2.65 -9.88
CA PHE A 6 18.46 3.47 -8.68
C PHE A 6 17.27 2.99 -7.84
N SER A 7 16.07 2.90 -8.40
CA SER A 7 14.85 2.50 -7.66
C SER A 7 14.94 1.07 -7.10
N ASN A 8 15.54 0.13 -7.84
CA ASN A 8 15.73 -1.24 -7.35
C ASN A 8 16.81 -1.34 -6.25
N LYS A 9 17.85 -0.49 -6.28
CA LYS A 9 18.86 -0.42 -5.21
C LYS A 9 18.26 0.18 -3.93
N PHE A 10 17.45 1.24 -4.07
CA PHE A 10 16.74 1.86 -2.93
C PHE A 10 15.68 0.94 -2.35
N GLU A 11 14.88 0.26 -3.18
CA GLU A 11 13.90 -0.75 -2.73
C GLU A 11 14.60 -1.89 -1.96
N ARG A 12 15.76 -2.36 -2.42
CA ARG A 12 16.55 -3.39 -1.69
C ARG A 12 17.13 -2.89 -0.37
N LYS A 13 17.52 -1.61 -0.27
CA LYS A 13 18.15 -1.03 0.94
C LYS A 13 17.14 -0.58 1.98
N PHE A 14 16.04 0.05 1.55
CA PHE A 14 15.04 0.68 2.40
C PHE A 14 13.72 -0.08 2.49
N GLY A 15 13.52 -1.14 1.70
CA GLY A 15 12.30 -1.95 1.75
C GLY A 15 12.01 -2.54 3.14
N ARG A 16 13.04 -2.77 3.96
CA ARG A 16 12.89 -3.25 5.36
C ARG A 16 12.24 -2.24 6.32
N TYR A 17 12.22 -0.96 5.96
CA TYR A 17 11.59 0.12 6.76
C TYR A 17 10.18 0.44 6.28
N ALA A 18 9.67 -0.30 5.28
CA ALA A 18 8.33 -0.08 4.78
C ALA A 18 7.30 -0.59 5.81
N ILE A 19 6.50 0.34 6.34
CA ILE A 19 5.37 0.08 7.23
C ILE A 19 4.29 -0.69 6.45
N PRO A 20 3.92 -1.92 6.86
CA PRO A 20 2.83 -2.67 6.25
C PRO A 20 1.46 -2.15 6.69
N ASN A 21 0.45 -2.31 5.85
CA ASN A 21 -0.93 -1.86 6.11
C ASN A 21 -1.03 -0.34 6.34
N LEU A 22 -0.31 0.45 5.54
CA LEU A 22 -0.25 1.91 5.73
C LEU A 22 -1.65 2.57 5.64
N SER A 23 -2.54 2.05 4.79
CA SER A 23 -3.92 2.53 4.67
C SER A 23 -4.72 2.36 5.97
N LEU A 24 -4.40 1.35 6.80
CA LEU A 24 -5.06 1.16 8.09
C LEU A 24 -4.75 2.32 9.04
N TYR A 25 -3.47 2.68 9.14
CA TYR A 25 -3.02 3.79 10.00
C TYR A 25 -3.67 5.11 9.56
N LEU A 26 -3.77 5.37 8.25
CA LEU A 26 -4.48 6.54 7.73
C LEU A 26 -5.95 6.55 8.13
N VAL A 27 -6.65 5.42 8.00
CA VAL A 27 -8.06 5.29 8.37
C VAL A 27 -8.27 5.45 9.88
N ILE A 28 -7.36 4.95 10.71
CA ILE A 28 -7.37 5.19 12.15
C ILE A 28 -7.19 6.69 12.45
N CYS A 29 -6.25 7.36 11.79
CA CYS A 29 -6.08 8.82 11.92
C CYS A 29 -7.38 9.57 11.57
N TYR A 30 -8.05 9.19 10.48
CA TYR A 30 -9.33 9.80 10.11
C TYR A 30 -10.42 9.54 11.16
N ALA A 31 -10.51 8.32 11.70
CA ALA A 31 -11.46 7.99 12.76
C ALA A 31 -11.22 8.84 14.02
N VAL A 32 -9.95 9.05 14.40
CA VAL A 32 -9.56 9.96 15.48
C VAL A 32 -9.95 11.41 15.15
N GLY A 33 -9.71 11.87 13.93
CA GLY A 33 -10.10 13.20 13.47
C GLY A 33 -11.61 13.44 13.55
N TYR A 34 -12.42 12.48 13.12
CA TYR A 34 -13.88 12.54 13.26
C TYR A 34 -14.33 12.55 14.73
N LEU A 35 -13.66 11.81 15.60
CA LEU A 35 -13.95 11.83 17.04
C LEU A 35 -13.65 13.20 17.64
N ILE A 36 -12.50 13.79 17.31
CA ILE A 36 -12.11 15.15 17.72
C ILE A 36 -13.14 16.16 17.22
N TYR A 37 -13.55 16.08 15.94
CA TYR A 37 -14.58 16.96 15.36
C TYR A 37 -15.86 16.98 16.19
N ARG A 38 -16.26 15.83 16.74
CA ARG A 38 -17.49 15.67 17.52
C ARG A 38 -17.37 16.18 18.95
N ILE A 39 -16.18 16.11 19.55
CA ILE A 39 -15.93 16.57 20.92
C ILE A 39 -15.61 18.07 20.95
N ASN A 40 -14.68 18.50 20.12
CA ASN A 40 -14.22 19.88 20.05
C ASN A 40 -13.80 20.23 18.60
N PRO A 41 -14.72 20.81 17.80
CA PRO A 41 -14.41 21.17 16.41
C PRO A 41 -13.31 22.24 16.32
N ALA A 42 -13.21 23.14 17.30
CA ALA A 42 -12.17 24.17 17.31
C ALA A 42 -10.75 23.61 17.43
N PHE A 43 -10.61 22.42 18.02
CA PHE A 43 -9.30 21.78 18.13
C PHE A 43 -8.75 21.36 16.76
N LEU A 44 -9.60 21.07 15.77
CA LEU A 44 -9.14 20.70 14.42
C LEU A 44 -8.43 21.84 13.70
N GLY A 45 -8.82 23.09 13.96
CA GLY A 45 -8.15 24.28 13.42
C GLY A 45 -6.67 24.38 13.86
N TYR A 46 -6.28 23.72 14.96
CA TYR A 46 -4.87 23.62 15.38
C TYR A 46 -4.10 22.50 14.68
N LEU A 47 -4.81 21.58 14.03
CA LEU A 47 -4.24 20.42 13.35
C LEU A 47 -4.11 20.66 11.83
N THR A 48 -4.81 21.66 11.28
CA THR A 48 -4.76 22.04 9.85
C THR A 48 -3.37 22.46 9.40
N LEU A 49 -3.05 22.16 8.14
CA LEU A 49 -1.80 22.58 7.54
C LEU A 49 -1.92 24.06 7.17
N ASP A 50 -1.49 24.94 8.07
CA ASP A 50 -1.37 26.38 7.81
C ASP A 50 0.09 26.83 7.94
N PRO A 51 0.79 27.11 6.82
CA PRO A 51 2.16 27.60 6.85
C PRO A 51 2.33 28.95 7.55
N PHE A 52 1.32 29.84 7.54
CA PHE A 52 1.43 31.11 8.27
C PHE A 52 1.64 30.83 9.75
N GLU A 53 0.78 30.04 10.37
CA GLU A 53 0.88 29.64 11.77
C GLU A 53 2.17 28.86 12.10
N ILE A 54 2.70 28.09 11.14
CA ILE A 54 3.98 27.39 11.30
C ILE A 54 5.15 28.39 11.41
N PHE A 55 5.21 29.37 10.51
CA PHE A 55 6.35 30.29 10.42
C PHE A 55 6.24 31.50 11.36
N THR A 56 5.03 32.00 11.65
CA THR A 56 4.83 33.17 12.53
C THR A 56 4.72 32.79 14.00
N HIS A 57 4.05 31.67 14.30
CA HIS A 57 3.78 31.24 15.68
C HIS A 57 4.54 29.96 16.08
N GLY A 58 5.33 29.36 15.18
CA GLY A 58 6.19 28.21 15.49
C GLY A 58 5.44 26.87 15.64
N GLN A 59 4.24 26.73 15.05
CA GLN A 59 3.38 25.57 15.21
C GLN A 59 3.79 24.37 14.32
N ILE A 60 5.01 23.86 14.50
CA ILE A 60 5.67 22.87 13.62
C ILE A 60 4.89 21.53 13.53
N TRP A 61 4.11 21.18 14.56
CA TRP A 61 3.30 19.95 14.56
C TRP A 61 2.31 19.88 13.40
N ARG A 62 1.88 21.04 12.86
CA ARG A 62 0.98 21.15 11.70
C ARG A 62 1.52 20.48 10.44
N LEU A 63 2.83 20.25 10.32
CA LEU A 63 3.43 19.49 9.22
C LEU A 63 3.07 18.00 9.23
N ILE A 64 2.61 17.47 10.37
CA ILE A 64 2.27 16.05 10.56
C ILE A 64 0.79 15.89 10.91
N THR A 65 0.24 16.75 11.78
CA THR A 65 -1.11 16.61 12.34
C THR A 65 -2.23 16.75 11.32
N TRP A 66 -1.98 17.41 10.19
CA TRP A 66 -2.97 17.59 9.13
C TRP A 66 -3.46 16.26 8.52
N VAL A 67 -2.68 15.19 8.65
CA VAL A 67 -3.06 13.83 8.23
C VAL A 67 -4.23 13.27 9.07
N ILE A 68 -4.45 13.82 10.27
CA ILE A 68 -5.58 13.45 11.15
C ILE A 68 -6.89 14.07 10.65
N ILE A 69 -6.84 15.13 9.83
CA ILE A 69 -8.04 15.81 9.36
C ILE A 69 -8.85 14.86 8.48
N PRO A 70 -10.09 14.54 8.88
CA PRO A 70 -10.93 13.63 8.14
C PRO A 70 -11.45 14.28 6.85
N PRO A 71 -11.79 13.50 5.81
CA PRO A 71 -12.53 14.00 4.66
C PRO A 71 -13.89 14.57 5.06
N ASP A 72 -14.43 15.52 4.31
CA ASP A 72 -15.73 16.11 4.64
C ASP A 72 -16.86 15.10 4.41
N THR A 73 -17.54 14.71 5.48
CA THR A 73 -18.79 13.94 5.42
C THR A 73 -19.64 14.28 6.65
N SER A 74 -20.85 14.78 6.42
CA SER A 74 -21.76 15.20 7.50
C SER A 74 -22.46 14.04 8.22
N ASN A 75 -22.57 12.88 7.57
CA ASN A 75 -23.34 11.74 8.05
C ASN A 75 -22.47 10.57 8.48
N ILE A 76 -22.63 10.10 9.72
CA ILE A 76 -21.81 9.03 10.31
C ILE A 76 -21.87 7.71 9.53
N PHE A 77 -23.02 7.40 8.92
CA PHE A 77 -23.17 6.23 8.05
C PHE A 77 -22.26 6.31 6.82
N PHE A 78 -22.25 7.47 6.15
CA PHE A 78 -21.38 7.71 5.00
C PHE A 78 -19.91 7.79 5.42
N VAL A 79 -19.60 8.32 6.61
CA VAL A 79 -18.24 8.28 7.18
C VAL A 79 -17.72 6.85 7.23
N LEU A 80 -18.49 5.93 7.83
CA LEU A 80 -18.10 4.53 7.94
C LEU A 80 -17.88 3.88 6.58
N ILE A 81 -18.80 4.10 5.63
CA ILE A 81 -18.65 3.60 4.25
C ILE A 81 -17.37 4.13 3.61
N THR A 82 -17.12 5.43 3.73
CA THR A 82 -15.93 6.09 3.16
C THR A 82 -14.64 5.56 3.76
N LEU A 83 -14.58 5.38 5.09
CA LEU A 83 -13.42 4.81 5.77
C LEU A 83 -13.13 3.37 5.33
N VAL A 84 -14.16 2.52 5.26
CA VAL A 84 -14.04 1.14 4.76
C VAL A 84 -13.63 1.13 3.29
N PHE A 85 -14.19 2.02 2.48
CA PHE A 85 -13.85 2.15 1.07
C PHE A 85 -12.38 2.51 0.87
N TYR A 86 -11.88 3.55 1.55
CA TYR A 86 -10.47 3.96 1.45
C TYR A 86 -9.51 2.89 1.99
N TYR A 87 -9.87 2.21 3.08
CA TYR A 87 -9.11 1.04 3.56
C TYR A 87 -9.04 -0.07 2.51
N SER A 88 -10.18 -0.41 1.90
CA SER A 88 -10.29 -1.48 0.90
C SER A 88 -9.44 -1.18 -0.35
N ILE A 89 -9.61 -0.01 -0.96
CA ILE A 89 -8.83 0.33 -2.17
C ILE A 89 -7.34 0.48 -1.86
N GLY A 90 -6.99 1.05 -0.70
CA GLY A 90 -5.61 1.25 -0.27
C GLY A 90 -4.88 -0.08 -0.03
N THR A 91 -5.49 -1.01 0.68
CA THR A 91 -4.91 -2.34 0.91
C THR A 91 -4.77 -3.16 -0.37
N GLN A 92 -5.70 -3.04 -1.32
CA GLN A 92 -5.59 -3.71 -2.61
C GLN A 92 -4.45 -3.13 -3.46
N LEU A 93 -4.28 -1.80 -3.43
CA LEU A 93 -3.11 -1.14 -4.05
C LEU A 93 -1.81 -1.58 -3.40
N GLU A 94 -1.73 -1.61 -2.06
CA GLU A 94 -0.52 -2.02 -1.33
C GLU A 94 -0.12 -3.47 -1.68
N ARG A 95 -1.10 -4.38 -1.77
CA ARG A 95 -0.87 -5.79 -2.14
C ARG A 95 -0.34 -5.94 -3.57
N VAL A 96 -0.82 -5.15 -4.52
CA VAL A 96 -0.43 -5.26 -5.93
C VAL A 96 0.87 -4.52 -6.23
N TRP A 97 1.06 -3.33 -5.66
CA TRP A 97 2.26 -2.52 -5.88
C TRP A 97 3.44 -2.94 -5.00
N GLY A 98 3.16 -3.55 -3.85
CA GLY A 98 4.12 -3.87 -2.81
C GLY A 98 4.25 -2.73 -1.78
N THR A 99 4.42 -3.10 -0.51
CA THR A 99 4.44 -2.19 0.65
C THR A 99 5.40 -1.01 0.50
N TYR A 100 6.63 -1.24 0.02
CA TYR A 100 7.59 -0.15 -0.17
C TYR A 100 7.12 0.91 -1.17
N ARG A 101 6.57 0.49 -2.32
CA ARG A 101 6.15 1.42 -3.38
C ARG A 101 4.91 2.20 -2.98
N TYR A 102 3.99 1.53 -2.30
CA TYR A 102 2.81 2.19 -1.74
C TYR A 102 3.18 3.23 -0.68
N ASN A 103 4.16 2.94 0.18
CA ASN A 103 4.66 3.90 1.16
C ASN A 103 5.33 5.09 0.49
N VAL A 104 6.24 4.85 -0.47
CA VAL A 104 6.86 5.94 -1.24
C VAL A 104 5.79 6.81 -1.87
N TYR A 105 4.76 6.20 -2.48
CA TYR A 105 3.64 6.93 -3.08
C TYR A 105 2.89 7.80 -2.07
N LEU A 106 2.50 7.28 -0.90
CA LEU A 106 1.77 8.09 0.08
C LEU A 106 2.65 9.18 0.69
N PHE A 107 3.88 8.86 1.08
CA PHE A 107 4.79 9.84 1.69
C PHE A 107 5.24 10.92 0.69
N SER A 108 5.46 10.58 -0.59
CA SER A 108 5.72 11.58 -1.61
C SER A 108 4.51 12.49 -1.83
N GLY A 109 3.29 11.93 -1.78
CA GLY A 109 2.06 12.71 -1.81
C GLY A 109 1.99 13.73 -0.67
N MET A 110 2.18 13.28 0.57
CA MET A 110 2.21 14.15 1.74
C MET A 110 3.28 15.25 1.62
N LEU A 111 4.48 14.89 1.16
CA LEU A 111 5.57 15.83 0.96
C LEU A 111 5.22 16.88 -0.11
N PHE A 112 4.66 16.47 -1.25
CA PHE A 112 4.25 17.41 -2.29
C PHE A 112 3.12 18.34 -1.82
N THR A 113 2.17 17.86 -1.03
CA THR A 113 1.13 18.70 -0.40
C THR A 113 1.76 19.76 0.53
N ILE A 114 2.74 19.38 1.36
CA ILE A 114 3.47 20.31 2.23
C ILE A 114 4.27 21.34 1.42
N LEU A 115 4.97 20.90 0.37
CA LEU A 115 5.67 21.83 -0.52
C LEU A 115 4.69 22.77 -1.24
N GLY A 116 3.54 22.26 -1.68
CA GLY A 116 2.48 23.04 -2.29
C GLY A 116 1.93 24.13 -1.36
N SER A 117 1.71 23.79 -0.09
CA SER A 117 1.24 24.78 0.90
C SER A 117 2.29 25.85 1.16
N ILE A 118 3.57 25.48 1.29
CA ILE A 118 4.66 26.45 1.47
C ILE A 118 4.80 27.36 0.23
N LEU A 119 4.68 26.82 -0.99
CA LEU A 119 4.70 27.63 -2.21
C LEU A 119 3.54 28.61 -2.27
N LEU A 120 2.33 28.17 -1.91
CA LEU A 120 1.16 29.04 -1.84
C LEU A 120 1.33 30.13 -0.77
N PHE A 121 1.92 29.79 0.37
CA PHE A 121 2.27 30.74 1.42
C PHE A 121 3.23 31.82 0.93
N LEU A 122 4.32 31.46 0.25
CA LEU A 122 5.25 32.41 -0.34
C LEU A 122 4.54 33.33 -1.36
N PHE A 123 3.66 32.77 -2.18
CA PHE A 123 2.83 33.54 -3.11
C PHE A 123 1.91 34.54 -2.39
N CYS A 124 1.31 34.12 -1.26
CA CYS A 124 0.46 35.00 -0.44
C CYS A 124 1.26 36.14 0.20
N LEU A 125 2.49 35.90 0.66
CA LEU A 125 3.36 36.95 1.19
C LEU A 125 3.69 38.00 0.13
N ILE A 126 4.04 37.56 -1.09
CA ILE A 126 4.39 38.48 -2.20
C ILE A 126 3.17 39.26 -2.67
N SER A 127 1.99 38.64 -2.68
CA SER A 127 0.74 39.26 -3.13
C SER A 127 0.10 40.18 -2.09
N GLY A 128 0.67 40.27 -0.89
CA GLY A 128 0.15 41.06 0.23
C GLY A 128 -1.16 40.52 0.79
N ALA A 129 -1.14 39.29 1.28
CA ALA A 129 -2.31 38.67 1.89
C ALA A 129 -2.60 39.25 3.29
N THR A 130 -3.89 39.43 3.58
CA THR A 130 -4.39 39.79 4.91
C THR A 130 -5.10 38.60 5.54
N ALA A 131 -4.77 38.30 6.80
CA ALA A 131 -5.40 37.21 7.54
C ALA A 131 -6.73 37.69 8.13
N ILE A 132 -7.80 36.97 7.85
CA ILE A 132 -9.13 37.19 8.39
C ILE A 132 -9.52 35.94 9.19
N PRO A 133 -9.57 36.04 10.53
CA PRO A 133 -10.06 34.96 11.37
C PRO A 133 -11.55 34.71 11.08
N MET A 134 -11.89 33.47 10.70
CA MET A 134 -13.26 33.04 10.40
C MET A 134 -13.63 31.86 11.31
N GLY A 135 -13.99 32.18 12.55
CA GLY A 135 -14.27 31.18 13.57
C GLY A 135 -13.00 30.44 13.99
N THR A 136 -12.91 29.15 13.64
CA THR A 136 -11.80 28.26 14.02
C THR A 136 -10.70 28.18 12.96
N ASP A 137 -10.97 28.74 11.79
CA ASP A 137 -10.08 28.72 10.63
C ASP A 137 -9.69 30.13 10.21
N THR A 138 -8.53 30.26 9.58
CA THR A 138 -8.02 31.52 9.02
C THR A 138 -8.18 31.51 7.52
N VAL A 139 -8.79 32.57 6.98
CA VAL A 139 -8.89 32.79 5.53
C VAL A 139 -7.99 33.97 5.18
N TYR A 140 -7.18 33.82 4.15
CA TYR A 140 -6.25 34.84 3.70
C TYR A 140 -6.78 35.48 2.44
N ILE A 141 -7.04 36.80 2.47
CA ILE A 141 -7.50 37.54 1.29
C ILE A 141 -6.30 38.26 0.67
N LEU A 142 -6.04 37.96 -0.60
CA LEU A 142 -5.04 38.66 -1.39
C LEU A 142 -5.55 40.05 -1.79
N ASN A 143 -4.65 40.98 -2.10
CA ASN A 143 -5.00 42.32 -2.58
C ASN A 143 -5.90 42.32 -3.84
N SER A 144 -5.87 41.24 -4.62
CA SER A 144 -6.75 41.02 -5.77
C SER A 144 -8.19 40.62 -5.39
N GLY A 145 -8.51 40.47 -4.10
CA GLY A 145 -9.81 40.02 -3.60
C GLY A 145 -9.98 38.50 -3.55
N THR A 146 -8.99 37.72 -3.98
CA THR A 146 -9.05 36.26 -3.96
C THR A 146 -8.87 35.72 -2.53
N ALA A 147 -9.80 34.91 -2.07
CA ALA A 147 -9.71 34.19 -0.80
C ALA A 147 -8.87 32.91 -0.93
N VAL A 148 -7.99 32.69 0.04
CA VAL A 148 -7.10 31.53 0.15
C VAL A 148 -7.36 30.86 1.50
N TYR A 149 -7.72 29.58 1.44
CA TYR A 149 -7.94 28.76 2.62
C TYR A 149 -6.93 27.62 2.65
N PHE A 150 -5.99 27.65 3.62
CA PHE A 150 -4.94 26.65 3.71
C PHE A 150 -5.44 25.29 4.22
N GLY A 151 -6.59 25.24 4.90
CA GLY A 151 -7.24 23.97 5.21
C GLY A 151 -7.71 23.18 3.97
N ALA A 152 -7.66 23.79 2.77
CA ALA A 152 -7.79 23.05 1.51
C ALA A 152 -6.66 22.02 1.32
N PHE A 153 -5.47 22.22 1.89
CA PHE A 153 -4.41 21.22 1.91
C PHE A 153 -4.73 20.15 2.96
N SER A 154 -5.66 19.27 2.61
CA SER A 154 -6.14 18.21 3.47
C SER A 154 -5.89 16.82 2.87
N THR A 155 -6.27 15.81 3.64
CA THR A 155 -6.23 14.39 3.24
C THR A 155 -7.17 14.10 2.08
N TYR A 156 -8.11 15.01 1.75
CA TYR A 156 -8.99 14.91 0.58
C TYR A 156 -8.20 14.61 -0.69
N TYR A 157 -7.16 15.40 -0.99
CA TYR A 157 -6.44 15.21 -2.25
C TYR A 157 -5.54 13.96 -2.25
N ILE A 158 -5.03 13.52 -1.09
CA ILE A 158 -4.36 12.21 -0.95
C ILE A 158 -5.35 11.09 -1.28
N ASN A 159 -6.54 11.14 -0.70
CA ASN A 159 -7.59 10.14 -0.93
C ASN A 159 -8.01 10.10 -2.41
N MET A 160 -8.02 11.26 -3.07
CA MET A 160 -8.31 11.36 -4.48
C MET A 160 -7.17 10.86 -5.37
N SER A 161 -5.92 11.07 -4.98
CA SER A 161 -4.78 10.47 -5.66
C SER A 161 -4.83 8.93 -5.55
N ILE A 162 -5.15 8.39 -4.36
CA ILE A 162 -5.33 6.95 -4.13
C ILE A 162 -6.47 6.41 -5.00
N PHE A 163 -7.60 7.12 -5.08
CA PHE A 163 -8.72 6.70 -5.92
C PHE A 163 -8.35 6.66 -7.41
N LEU A 164 -7.68 7.70 -7.92
CA LEU A 164 -7.19 7.72 -9.31
C LEU A 164 -6.17 6.60 -9.57
N ALA A 165 -5.25 6.35 -8.62
CA ALA A 165 -4.31 5.23 -8.68
C ALA A 165 -5.03 3.87 -8.75
N TYR A 166 -6.08 3.70 -7.95
CA TYR A 166 -6.92 2.51 -7.97
C TYR A 166 -7.64 2.37 -9.31
N ALA A 167 -8.24 3.44 -9.83
CA ALA A 167 -8.94 3.44 -11.12
C ALA A 167 -8.02 3.12 -12.31
N ALA A 168 -6.77 3.60 -12.27
CA ALA A 168 -5.78 3.30 -13.29
C ALA A 168 -5.26 1.85 -13.20
N THR A 169 -5.20 1.27 -11.99
CA THR A 169 -4.70 -0.10 -11.77
C THR A 169 -5.79 -1.15 -12.01
N PHE A 170 -7.03 -0.85 -11.65
CA PHE A 170 -8.16 -1.79 -11.67
C PHE A 170 -9.39 -1.20 -12.39
N PRO A 171 -9.30 -0.89 -13.69
CA PRO A 171 -10.36 -0.19 -14.42
C PRO A 171 -11.67 -0.99 -14.53
N ASP A 172 -11.60 -2.32 -14.57
CA ASP A 172 -12.76 -3.20 -14.74
C ASP A 172 -13.38 -3.69 -13.43
N MET A 173 -12.80 -3.34 -12.27
CA MET A 173 -13.42 -3.62 -10.98
C MET A 173 -14.73 -2.83 -10.84
N GLN A 174 -15.68 -3.40 -10.11
CA GLN A 174 -16.98 -2.78 -9.86
C GLN A 174 -17.05 -2.29 -8.42
N VAL A 175 -17.55 -1.07 -8.24
CA VAL A 175 -17.91 -0.51 -6.93
C VAL A 175 -19.43 -0.39 -6.89
N LEU A 176 -20.04 -0.89 -5.83
CA LEU A 176 -21.48 -0.82 -5.62
C LEU A 176 -21.83 0.56 -5.05
N LEU A 177 -22.38 1.44 -5.88
CA LEU A 177 -22.91 2.72 -5.43
C LEU A 177 -24.14 2.47 -4.55
N MET A 178 -24.12 2.95 -3.31
CA MET A 178 -25.22 2.79 -2.34
C MET A 178 -25.68 1.33 -2.14
N PHE A 179 -24.80 0.36 -2.37
CA PHE A 179 -25.12 -1.08 -2.37
C PHE A 179 -26.14 -1.54 -3.42
N ILE A 180 -26.53 -0.67 -4.37
CA ILE A 180 -27.58 -0.97 -5.36
C ILE A 180 -26.98 -1.06 -6.78
N ILE A 181 -26.18 -0.07 -7.20
CA ILE A 181 -25.77 0.05 -8.60
C ILE A 181 -24.29 -0.32 -8.76
N PRO A 182 -23.95 -1.45 -9.43
CA PRO A 182 -22.56 -1.77 -9.74
C PRO A 182 -22.02 -0.87 -10.85
N ILE A 183 -21.08 0.01 -10.53
CA ILE A 183 -20.43 0.91 -11.48
C ILE A 183 -18.97 0.50 -11.65
N ARG A 184 -18.50 0.38 -12.90
CA ARG A 184 -17.08 0.10 -13.16
C ARG A 184 -16.23 1.31 -12.78
N VAL A 185 -15.13 1.06 -12.09
CA VAL A 185 -14.24 2.09 -11.53
C VAL A 185 -13.68 3.00 -12.62
N LYS A 186 -13.43 2.50 -13.84
CA LYS A 186 -12.95 3.34 -14.95
C LYS A 186 -13.84 4.55 -15.24
N TRP A 187 -15.16 4.39 -15.16
CA TRP A 187 -16.10 5.48 -15.42
C TRP A 187 -16.05 6.51 -14.30
N LEU A 188 -16.00 6.05 -13.05
CA LEU A 188 -15.84 6.93 -11.90
C LEU A 188 -14.50 7.69 -11.97
N GLY A 189 -13.41 7.02 -12.33
CA GLY A 189 -12.10 7.65 -12.52
C GLY A 189 -12.10 8.74 -13.60
N ILE A 190 -12.79 8.50 -14.73
CA ILE A 190 -12.92 9.49 -15.81
C ILE A 190 -13.75 10.70 -15.36
N ILE A 191 -14.93 10.47 -14.76
CA ILE A 191 -15.78 11.55 -14.23
C ILE A 191 -14.98 12.37 -13.21
N TYR A 192 -14.27 11.68 -12.32
CA TYR A 192 -13.48 12.32 -11.28
C TYR A 192 -12.33 13.17 -11.86
N ALA A 193 -11.60 12.64 -12.84
CA ALA A 193 -10.57 13.39 -13.55
C ALA A 193 -11.14 14.61 -14.31
N ALA A 194 -12.32 14.47 -14.93
CA ALA A 194 -12.99 15.57 -15.62
C ALA A 194 -13.40 16.69 -14.65
N LEU A 195 -13.95 16.34 -13.48
CA LEU A 195 -14.28 17.31 -12.43
C LEU A 195 -13.05 18.04 -11.92
N LEU A 196 -11.93 17.33 -11.73
CA LEU A 196 -10.66 17.96 -11.36
C LEU A 196 -10.16 18.94 -12.42
N ILE A 197 -10.17 18.55 -13.69
CA ILE A 197 -9.78 19.43 -14.80
C ILE A 197 -10.69 20.66 -14.86
N TYR A 198 -11.99 20.47 -14.73
CA TYR A 198 -12.94 21.60 -14.68
C TYR A 198 -12.66 22.52 -13.49
N SER A 199 -12.40 21.98 -12.30
CA SER A 199 -12.07 22.78 -11.11
C SER A 199 -10.73 23.51 -11.23
N ALA A 200 -9.77 22.95 -11.98
CA ALA A 200 -8.54 23.64 -12.31
C ALA A 200 -8.83 24.78 -13.31
N LEU A 201 -9.53 24.52 -14.42
CA LEU A 201 -9.82 25.53 -15.45
C LEU A 201 -10.68 26.70 -14.96
N SER A 202 -11.67 26.42 -14.11
CA SER A 202 -12.55 27.43 -13.51
C SER A 202 -11.91 28.14 -12.31
N GLY A 203 -10.88 27.54 -11.72
CA GLY A 203 -10.21 28.09 -10.56
C GLY A 203 -8.98 28.93 -10.92
N GLY A 204 -8.60 29.81 -9.99
CA GLY A 204 -7.42 30.66 -10.13
C GLY A 204 -6.11 29.94 -9.78
N ILE A 205 -5.03 30.71 -9.69
CA ILE A 205 -3.69 30.21 -9.35
C ILE A 205 -3.66 29.38 -8.05
N VAL A 206 -4.51 29.74 -7.09
CA VAL A 206 -4.65 29.05 -5.79
C VAL A 206 -5.08 27.60 -5.99
N THR A 207 -6.15 27.36 -6.74
CA THR A 207 -6.65 26.00 -6.97
C THR A 207 -5.68 25.19 -7.80
N TRP A 208 -4.97 25.83 -8.75
CA TRP A 208 -3.92 25.18 -9.54
C TRP A 208 -2.78 24.67 -8.66
N VAL A 209 -2.33 25.47 -7.69
CA VAL A 209 -1.26 25.05 -6.76
C VAL A 209 -1.75 23.91 -5.86
N VAL A 210 -2.97 24.00 -5.33
CA VAL A 210 -3.55 22.96 -4.44
C VAL A 210 -3.76 21.63 -5.18
N ILE A 211 -4.44 21.68 -6.33
CA ILE A 211 -4.71 20.49 -7.16
C ILE A 211 -3.40 19.94 -7.74
N GLY A 212 -2.56 20.83 -8.29
CA GLY A 212 -1.30 20.47 -8.93
C GLY A 212 -0.35 19.78 -7.98
N SER A 213 -0.09 20.36 -6.80
CA SER A 213 0.80 19.77 -5.79
C SER A 213 0.34 18.37 -5.36
N SER A 214 -0.97 18.16 -5.20
CA SER A 214 -1.50 16.89 -4.73
C SER A 214 -1.61 15.83 -5.82
N LEU A 215 -1.91 16.22 -7.07
CA LEU A 215 -1.95 15.30 -8.23
C LEU A 215 -0.57 15.01 -8.81
N LEU A 216 0.44 15.83 -8.54
CA LEU A 216 1.82 15.60 -8.97
C LEU A 216 2.30 14.22 -8.52
N ASN A 217 1.87 13.76 -7.34
CA ASN A 217 2.12 12.41 -6.86
C ASN A 217 1.59 11.32 -7.80
N PHE A 218 0.32 11.43 -8.22
CA PHE A 218 -0.29 10.50 -9.17
C PHE A 218 0.43 10.54 -10.52
N ILE A 219 0.75 11.73 -11.03
CA ILE A 219 1.44 11.90 -12.32
C ILE A 219 2.84 11.27 -12.28
N VAL A 220 3.67 11.64 -11.30
CA VAL A 220 5.03 11.12 -11.15
C VAL A 220 5.02 9.60 -11.01
N PHE A 221 4.09 9.05 -10.22
CA PHE A 221 3.99 7.61 -10.04
C PHE A 221 3.46 6.91 -11.29
N PHE A 222 2.46 7.46 -11.98
CA PHE A 222 1.93 6.89 -13.21
C PHE A 222 3.02 6.77 -14.27
N PHE A 223 3.80 7.84 -14.51
CA PHE A 223 4.90 7.79 -15.48
C PHE A 223 6.05 6.88 -15.05
N THR A 224 6.40 6.85 -13.75
CA THR A 224 7.48 5.99 -13.23
C THR A 224 7.09 4.50 -13.20
N SER A 225 5.81 4.22 -12.98
CA SER A 225 5.28 2.87 -12.73
C SER A 225 4.64 2.20 -13.95
N ARG A 226 4.26 2.97 -14.98
CA ARG A 226 3.69 2.45 -16.25
C ARG A 226 4.53 1.34 -16.90
N ASN A 227 5.85 1.39 -16.75
CA ASN A 227 6.77 0.36 -17.25
C ASN A 227 6.95 -0.87 -16.33
N ARG A 228 6.32 -0.91 -15.15
CA ARG A 228 6.54 -1.98 -14.13
C ARG A 228 5.28 -2.67 -13.62
N ILE A 229 4.08 -2.14 -13.85
CA ILE A 229 2.81 -2.72 -13.37
C ILE A 229 2.38 -3.94 -14.20
N HIS A 230 2.87 -4.07 -15.44
CA HIS A 230 2.75 -5.33 -16.16
C HIS A 230 3.73 -6.35 -15.57
N MET A 231 3.28 -7.11 -14.55
CA MET A 231 3.90 -8.39 -14.26
C MET A 231 3.83 -9.21 -15.55
N SER A 232 4.97 -9.35 -16.22
CA SER A 232 5.02 -10.10 -17.46
C SER A 232 4.46 -11.49 -17.20
N PRO A 233 3.57 -12.03 -18.05
CA PRO A 233 3.04 -13.38 -17.90
C PRO A 233 4.15 -14.42 -17.70
N LYS A 234 5.33 -14.18 -18.29
CA LYS A 234 6.55 -14.98 -18.10
C LYS A 234 7.07 -14.98 -16.67
N GLN A 235 7.05 -13.85 -15.96
CA GLN A 235 7.49 -13.74 -14.56
C GLN A 235 6.52 -14.44 -13.60
N MET A 236 5.22 -14.33 -13.87
CA MET A 236 4.19 -15.00 -13.08
C MET A 236 4.24 -16.52 -13.26
N ARG A 237 4.45 -16.99 -14.51
CA ARG A 237 4.66 -18.41 -14.81
C ARG A 237 5.90 -18.95 -14.11
N ARG A 238 7.03 -18.22 -14.13
CA ARG A 238 8.27 -18.60 -13.44
C ARG A 238 8.11 -18.67 -11.92
N ARG A 239 7.33 -17.77 -11.32
CA ARG A 239 7.03 -17.78 -9.87
C ARG A 239 6.09 -18.92 -9.49
N HIS A 240 5.09 -19.22 -10.33
CA HIS A 240 4.23 -20.40 -10.16
C HIS A 240 5.00 -21.70 -10.32
N GLU A 241 5.92 -21.77 -11.29
CA GLU A 241 6.78 -22.92 -11.55
C GLU A 241 7.77 -23.14 -10.39
N PHE A 242 8.38 -22.07 -9.87
CA PHE A 242 9.21 -22.14 -8.65
C PHE A 242 8.40 -22.57 -7.42
N ARG A 243 7.17 -22.04 -7.25
CA ARG A 243 6.26 -22.44 -6.16
C ARG A 243 5.77 -23.89 -6.29
N ARG A 244 5.66 -24.39 -7.53
CA ARG A 244 5.33 -25.80 -7.84
C ARG A 244 6.52 -26.71 -7.54
N GLN A 245 7.73 -26.30 -7.93
CA GLN A 245 8.98 -27.05 -7.64
C GLN A 245 9.29 -27.10 -6.14
N THR A 246 9.09 -26.01 -5.39
CA THR A 246 9.25 -25.99 -3.93
C THR A 246 8.15 -26.73 -3.18
N ARG A 247 6.96 -26.88 -3.77
CA ARG A 247 5.91 -27.78 -3.22
C ARG A 247 6.15 -29.25 -3.57
N SER A 248 6.76 -29.57 -4.71
CA SER A 248 7.01 -30.95 -5.11
C SER A 248 8.33 -31.52 -4.59
N SER A 249 9.17 -30.74 -3.90
CA SER A 249 10.44 -31.22 -3.32
C SER A 249 10.31 -31.84 -1.93
N ASN A 250 9.09 -32.04 -1.40
CA ASN A 250 8.86 -32.59 -0.06
C ASN A 250 8.41 -34.06 -0.03
N HIS A 251 8.42 -34.78 -1.15
CA HIS A 251 8.19 -36.23 -1.18
C HIS A 251 9.36 -36.95 -1.85
N VAL A 252 10.54 -36.86 -1.21
CA VAL A 252 11.53 -37.92 -1.35
C VAL A 252 11.22 -38.88 -0.20
N THR A 253 10.66 -40.05 -0.50
CA THR A 253 10.48 -41.12 0.49
C THR A 253 11.85 -41.40 1.10
N LYS A 254 12.05 -41.04 2.37
CA LYS A 254 13.35 -41.21 3.03
C LYS A 254 13.66 -42.69 3.26
N HIS A 255 12.62 -43.52 3.38
CA HIS A 255 12.74 -44.88 3.85
C HIS A 255 12.12 -45.89 2.89
N ARG A 256 12.90 -46.92 2.55
CA ARG A 256 12.52 -47.99 1.60
C ARG A 256 13.14 -49.32 2.04
N CYS A 257 12.32 -50.36 2.18
CA CYS A 257 12.81 -51.68 2.56
C CYS A 257 13.62 -52.34 1.43
N ALA A 258 14.83 -52.79 1.73
CA ALA A 258 15.71 -53.45 0.77
C ALA A 258 15.22 -54.83 0.29
N VAL A 259 14.32 -55.50 1.03
CA VAL A 259 13.80 -56.85 0.70
C VAL A 259 12.50 -56.79 -0.10
N CYS A 260 11.49 -56.09 0.41
CA CYS A 260 10.16 -56.04 -0.22
C CYS A 260 9.86 -54.74 -0.99
N GLY A 261 10.76 -53.75 -0.93
CA GLY A 261 10.61 -52.51 -1.68
C GLY A 261 9.55 -51.52 -1.15
N ARG A 262 8.77 -51.88 -0.12
CA ARG A 262 7.76 -51.02 0.50
C ARG A 262 8.40 -49.75 1.07
N THR A 263 7.66 -48.65 1.02
CA THR A 263 8.02 -47.32 1.51
C THR A 263 7.04 -46.84 2.58
N GLU A 264 7.36 -45.75 3.27
CA GLU A 264 6.46 -45.11 4.27
C GLU A 264 5.13 -44.63 3.69
N GLU A 265 5.01 -44.53 2.36
CA GLU A 265 3.77 -44.15 1.68
C GLU A 265 2.80 -45.31 1.51
N ASP A 266 3.28 -46.57 1.55
CA ASP A 266 2.44 -47.75 1.32
C ASP A 266 1.60 -48.10 2.56
N ASP A 267 2.10 -47.83 3.76
CA ASP A 267 1.38 -48.05 5.02
C ASP A 267 2.00 -47.18 6.14
N PRO A 268 1.25 -46.26 6.77
CA PRO A 268 1.74 -45.35 7.80
C PRO A 268 2.10 -46.03 9.13
N THR A 269 1.83 -47.32 9.29
CA THR A 269 2.19 -48.10 10.48
C THR A 269 3.52 -48.83 10.35
N LEU A 270 4.16 -48.79 9.18
CA LEU A 270 5.43 -49.47 8.95
C LEU A 270 6.61 -48.68 9.54
N GLU A 271 7.31 -49.31 10.49
CA GLU A 271 8.59 -48.80 10.96
C GLU A 271 9.75 -49.36 10.11
N PHE A 272 10.67 -48.48 9.70
CA PHE A 272 11.91 -48.81 9.02
C PHE A 272 13.09 -48.69 9.99
N ARG A 273 13.93 -49.73 10.05
CA ARG A 273 15.11 -49.78 10.93
C ARG A 273 16.31 -50.33 10.17
N PHE A 274 17.50 -49.89 10.58
CA PHE A 274 18.77 -50.41 10.05
C PHE A 274 19.15 -51.71 10.77
N CYS A 275 19.77 -52.64 10.02
CA CYS A 275 20.42 -53.79 10.63
C CYS A 275 21.87 -53.45 10.96
N SER A 276 22.28 -53.59 12.22
CA SER A 276 23.66 -53.33 12.66
C SER A 276 24.69 -54.33 12.14
N LYS A 277 24.25 -55.50 11.66
CA LYS A 277 25.11 -56.59 11.17
C LYS A 277 25.32 -56.57 9.66
N CYS A 278 24.54 -55.80 8.92
CA CYS A 278 24.66 -55.69 7.47
C CYS A 278 25.75 -54.69 7.08
N TYR A 279 26.52 -55.04 6.06
CA TYR A 279 27.48 -54.14 5.44
C TYR A 279 26.77 -53.18 4.48
N GLY A 280 26.59 -51.93 4.91
CA GLY A 280 25.93 -50.86 4.14
C GLY A 280 24.69 -50.28 4.82
N ASN A 281 24.19 -49.15 4.30
CA ASN A 281 23.04 -48.44 4.86
C ASN A 281 21.73 -48.97 4.27
N TYR A 282 21.43 -50.25 4.52
CA TYR A 282 20.17 -50.87 4.11
C TYR A 282 19.13 -50.77 5.23
N GLU A 283 17.95 -50.29 4.87
CA GLU A 283 16.79 -50.22 5.76
C GLU A 283 15.84 -51.41 5.52
N TYR A 284 15.26 -51.89 6.60
CA TYR A 284 14.32 -53.01 6.60
C TYR A 284 13.05 -52.61 7.33
N CYS A 285 11.89 -53.02 6.82
CA CYS A 285 10.64 -52.86 7.56
C CYS A 285 10.58 -53.86 8.71
N GLN A 286 9.71 -53.61 9.69
CA GLN A 286 9.52 -54.44 10.89
C GLN A 286 9.40 -55.96 10.63
N TYR A 287 8.83 -56.36 9.49
CA TYR A 287 8.66 -57.77 9.10
C TYR A 287 9.94 -58.42 8.55
N HIS A 288 10.83 -57.63 7.95
CA HIS A 288 12.07 -58.11 7.32
C HIS A 288 13.33 -57.84 8.14
N LEU A 289 13.22 -57.06 9.22
CA LEU A 289 14.37 -56.73 10.07
C LEU A 289 15.04 -57.96 10.70
N TYR A 290 14.28 -59.02 10.99
CA TYR A 290 14.81 -60.24 11.63
C TYR A 290 14.87 -61.46 10.71
N THR A 291 14.37 -61.36 9.48
CA THR A 291 14.25 -62.47 8.53
C THR A 291 15.09 -62.27 7.25
N HIS A 292 15.78 -61.13 7.12
CA HIS A 292 16.66 -60.88 5.99
C HIS A 292 18.00 -61.63 6.11
N VAL A 293 18.59 -61.94 4.95
CA VAL A 293 19.96 -62.45 4.88
C VAL A 293 20.92 -61.26 5.01
N HIS A 294 21.85 -61.33 5.97
CA HIS A 294 22.81 -60.26 6.18
C HIS A 294 23.73 -60.09 4.97
N VAL A 295 23.83 -58.84 4.50
CA VAL A 295 24.77 -58.47 3.45
C VAL A 295 26.16 -58.44 4.07
N LYS A 296 27.03 -59.36 3.65
CA LYS A 296 28.41 -59.42 4.12
C LYS A 296 29.30 -58.45 3.34
N PRO A 297 30.40 -57.99 3.95
CA PRO A 297 31.39 -57.20 3.24
C PRO A 297 31.95 -57.97 2.03
N PRO A 298 32.31 -57.28 0.94
CA PRO A 298 32.81 -57.93 -0.28
C PRO A 298 34.11 -58.74 -0.09
N HIS A 299 34.82 -58.58 1.03
CA HIS A 299 36.03 -59.33 1.36
C HIS A 299 35.78 -60.66 2.08
N GLU A 300 34.54 -60.94 2.53
CA GLU A 300 34.17 -62.19 3.23
C GLU A 300 33.41 -63.19 2.34
N VAL A 301 33.14 -62.84 1.08
CA VAL A 301 32.42 -63.71 0.13
C VAL A 301 33.45 -64.59 -0.59
N LYS A 302 33.68 -65.80 -0.06
CA LYS A 302 34.39 -66.90 -0.74
C LYS A 302 33.40 -67.91 -1.26
#